data_AF-B1AKU2-F1
#
_entry.id   AF-B1AKU2-F1
#
_cell.length_a   1.000
_cell.length_b   1.000
_cell.length_c   1.000
_cell.angle_alpha   90.00
_cell.angle_beta   90.00
_cell.angle_gamma   90.00
#
_symmetry.space_group_name_H-M   'P 1'
#
loop_
_entity.id
_entity.type
_entity.pdbx_description
1 polymer ?
#
loop_
_entity_poly.entity_id
_entity_poly.type
_entity_poly.pdbx_seq_one_letter_code
_entity_poly.pdbx_strand_id
1 'polypeptide(L)'
;MTFNSFEGSKTCVPADINKEEEFVEEFNRLKTFANFPSGSPVSASTLARAGFLYTGEGDTVRCFSCHAAVDRWQYGDSAVGRHRKVSPNCRFINGFYLENSATQSTNSGIQNGQYKVENYLGSRDHFALDRPSETHADYLLRTGQVVDISDTIYPR
;
A
#
# COMPACT_ATOMS: atom_id res chain seq x y z
N MET A 1 -2.24 -18.12 64.19
CA MET A 1 -0.80 -17.79 64.03
C MET A 1 -0.18 -19.07 63.49
N THR A 2 0.27 -19.20 62.24
CA THR A 2 1.50 -18.66 61.62
C THR A 2 1.53 -19.12 60.14
N PHE A 3 1.47 -18.20 59.16
CA PHE A 3 2.47 -17.80 58.14
C PHE A 3 2.92 -18.81 57.05
N ASN A 4 2.78 -18.32 55.80
CA ASN A 4 3.41 -18.61 54.50
C ASN A 4 4.35 -19.82 54.29
N SER A 5 4.19 -20.48 53.12
CA SER A 5 5.26 -20.53 52.11
C SER A 5 4.70 -20.71 50.68
N PHE A 6 5.09 -19.75 49.85
CA PHE A 6 4.89 -19.65 48.41
C PHE A 6 5.89 -20.59 47.71
N GLU A 7 5.42 -21.62 47.02
CA GLU A 7 6.23 -22.33 46.05
C GLU A 7 5.89 -21.83 44.65
N GLY A 8 6.83 -21.06 44.11
CA GLY A 8 6.75 -20.40 42.83
C GLY A 8 6.47 -21.38 41.70
N SER A 9 5.35 -21.12 41.01
CA SER A 9 5.08 -21.67 39.70
C SER A 9 6.13 -21.16 38.73
N LYS A 10 7.14 -21.99 38.47
CA LYS A 10 8.05 -21.82 37.32
C LYS A 10 7.22 -22.09 36.07
N THR A 11 6.57 -21.06 35.55
CA THR A 11 6.00 -21.09 34.21
C THR A 11 7.14 -21.18 33.21
N CYS A 12 7.16 -22.30 32.48
CA CYS A 12 8.01 -22.49 31.32
C CYS A 12 7.58 -21.44 30.27
N VAL A 13 8.40 -20.42 30.05
CA VAL A 13 8.16 -19.41 29.01
C VAL A 13 8.41 -20.10 27.67
N PRO A 14 7.39 -20.23 26.79
CA PRO A 14 7.60 -20.84 25.48
C PRO A 14 8.50 -19.94 24.64
N ALA A 15 9.34 -20.60 23.84
CA ALA A 15 10.38 -20.03 23.00
C ALA A 15 9.92 -18.85 22.14
N ASP A 16 10.87 -17.92 21.93
CA ASP A 16 10.83 -16.75 21.06
C ASP A 16 9.81 -16.82 19.92
N ILE A 17 8.70 -16.10 20.07
CA ILE A 17 7.92 -15.67 18.92
C ILE A 17 8.76 -14.61 18.22
N ASN A 18 9.27 -14.93 17.02
CA ASN A 18 10.01 -14.00 16.15
C ASN A 18 9.20 -12.71 15.99
N LYS A 19 9.54 -11.65 16.74
CA LYS A 19 8.87 -10.34 16.66
C LYS A 19 8.91 -9.73 15.25
N GLU A 20 9.90 -10.11 14.44
CA GLU A 20 10.00 -9.69 13.05
C GLU A 20 8.89 -10.25 12.14
N GLU A 21 8.28 -11.40 12.45
CA GLU A 21 7.23 -12.00 11.62
C GLU A 21 5.90 -11.23 11.75
N GLU A 22 5.65 -10.60 12.90
CA GLU A 22 4.44 -9.81 13.15
C GLU A 22 4.31 -8.62 12.17
N PHE A 23 5.45 -8.05 11.76
CA PHE A 23 5.49 -6.84 10.94
C PHE A 23 5.60 -7.10 9.43
N VAL A 24 5.54 -8.37 9.02
CA VAL A 24 5.38 -8.74 7.60
C VAL A 24 4.03 -8.22 7.09
N GLU A 25 2.99 -8.30 7.90
CA GLU A 25 1.66 -7.79 7.57
C GLU A 25 1.59 -6.26 7.66
N GLU A 26 1.11 -5.61 6.59
CA GLU A 26 0.99 -4.15 6.53
C GLU A 26 0.12 -3.57 7.63
N PHE A 27 -0.97 -4.25 7.99
CA PHE A 27 -1.91 -3.80 9.01
C PHE A 27 -1.22 -3.63 10.37
N ASN A 28 -0.34 -4.56 10.76
CA ASN A 28 0.41 -4.46 12.01
C ASN A 28 1.42 -3.30 11.98
N ARG A 29 2.02 -3.04 10.80
CA ARG A 29 2.86 -1.85 10.64
C ARG A 29 2.06 -0.56 10.79
N LEU A 30 0.88 -0.49 10.20
CA LEU A 30 0.02 0.69 10.26
C LEU A 30 -0.39 1.02 11.70
N LYS A 31 -0.67 0.01 12.53
CA LYS A 31 -0.99 0.21 13.96
C LYS A 31 0.10 0.97 14.72
N THR A 32 1.37 0.82 14.34
CA THR A 32 2.48 1.52 15.01
C THR A 32 2.38 3.05 14.87
N PHE A 33 1.66 3.56 13.87
CA PHE A 33 1.52 4.99 13.60
C PHE A 33 0.42 5.69 14.41
N ALA A 34 -0.17 5.03 15.41
CA ALA A 34 -1.24 5.61 16.23
C ALA A 34 -0.86 6.97 16.85
N ASN A 35 0.41 7.15 17.21
CA ASN A 35 0.96 8.38 17.81
C ASN A 35 1.92 9.12 16.87
N PHE A 36 1.79 8.93 15.55
CA PHE A 36 2.65 9.60 14.57
C PHE A 36 2.31 11.10 14.48
N PRO A 37 3.28 12.01 14.34
CA PRO A 37 3.01 13.45 14.29
C PRO A 37 2.05 13.82 13.15
N SER A 38 0.95 14.50 13.49
CA SER A 38 -0.07 14.93 12.51
C SER A 38 0.45 15.94 11.49
N GLY A 39 1.53 16.66 11.82
CA GLY A 39 2.22 17.60 10.92
C GLY A 39 3.18 16.93 9.93
N SER A 40 3.32 15.61 9.93
CA SER A 40 4.19 14.92 8.98
C SER A 40 3.65 15.03 7.55
N PRO A 41 4.49 15.37 6.55
CA PRO A 41 4.04 15.57 5.18
C PRO A 41 3.70 14.26 4.44
N VAL A 42 4.10 13.10 4.98
CA VAL A 42 3.84 11.79 4.38
C VAL A 42 2.89 11.00 5.27
N SER A 43 1.85 10.44 4.67
CA SER A 43 0.82 9.71 5.42
C SER A 43 1.33 8.40 6.02
N ALA A 44 0.81 8.04 7.19
CA ALA A 44 1.11 6.78 7.87
C ALA A 44 0.86 5.55 7.00
N SER A 45 -0.23 5.54 6.21
CA SER A 45 -0.54 4.43 5.30
C SER A 45 0.49 4.30 4.18
N THR A 46 0.95 5.41 3.60
CA THR A 46 2.03 5.42 2.60
C THR A 46 3.32 4.84 3.18
N LEU A 47 3.66 5.18 4.43
CA LEU A 47 4.85 4.68 5.10
C LEU A 47 4.72 3.17 5.40
N ALA A 48 3.60 2.72 5.94
CA ALA A 48 3.33 1.30 6.22
C ALA A 48 3.40 0.44 4.95
N ARG A 49 2.81 0.91 3.84
CA ARG A 49 2.88 0.26 2.51
C ARG A 49 4.31 0.16 1.99
N ALA A 50 5.15 1.16 2.26
CA ALA A 50 6.58 1.15 1.91
C ALA A 50 7.44 0.26 2.83
N GLY A 51 6.82 -0.48 3.76
CA GLY A 51 7.51 -1.42 4.64
C GLY A 51 8.04 -0.78 5.92
N PHE A 52 7.57 0.42 6.28
CA PHE A 52 8.04 1.14 7.46
C PHE A 52 7.15 0.91 8.69
N LEU A 53 7.81 0.96 9.85
CA LEU A 53 7.26 0.95 11.21
C LEU A 53 7.60 2.29 11.87
N TYR A 54 6.70 2.85 12.65
CA TYR A 54 7.02 4.02 13.46
C TYR A 54 7.85 3.63 14.68
N THR A 55 8.91 4.39 14.95
CA THR A 55 9.82 4.12 16.08
C THR A 55 9.38 4.77 17.40
N GLY A 56 8.46 5.74 17.34
CA GLY A 56 8.02 6.52 18.50
C GLY A 56 8.78 7.83 18.71
N GLU A 57 9.85 8.09 17.94
CA GLU A 57 10.66 9.30 18.04
C GLU A 57 10.49 10.20 16.81
N GLY A 58 9.95 11.41 17.03
CA GLY A 58 9.77 12.41 15.96
C GLY A 58 8.95 11.86 14.80
N ASP A 59 9.50 11.97 13.58
CA ASP A 59 8.94 11.36 12.36
C ASP A 59 9.78 10.15 11.87
N THR A 60 10.59 9.59 12.77
CA THR A 60 11.53 8.51 12.44
C THR A 60 10.79 7.19 12.27
N VAL A 61 10.99 6.57 11.12
CA VAL A 61 10.44 5.26 10.78
C VAL A 61 11.54 4.27 10.43
N ARG A 62 11.29 2.97 10.62
CA ARG A 62 12.26 1.89 10.38
C ARG A 62 11.65 0.81 9.50
N CYS A 63 12.40 0.31 8.52
CA CYS A 63 11.93 -0.81 7.71
C CYS A 63 11.89 -2.11 8.53
N PHE A 64 10.81 -2.91 8.44
CA PHE A 64 10.74 -4.22 9.11
C PHE A 64 11.74 -5.25 8.55
N SER A 65 12.13 -5.12 7.27
CA SER A 65 12.97 -6.09 6.56
C SER A 65 14.46 -5.75 6.60
N CYS A 66 14.83 -4.51 6.29
CA CYS A 66 16.24 -4.10 6.24
C CYS A 66 16.67 -3.27 7.45
N HIS A 67 15.74 -2.95 8.36
CA HIS A 67 15.98 -2.16 9.58
C HIS A 67 16.59 -0.77 9.36
N ALA A 68 16.67 -0.29 8.12
CA ALA A 68 17.10 1.06 7.81
C ALA A 68 16.07 2.08 8.33
N ALA A 69 16.56 3.13 8.99
CA ALA A 69 15.74 4.21 9.53
C ALA A 69 15.71 5.42 8.58
N VAL A 70 14.58 6.11 8.55
CA VAL A 70 14.33 7.29 7.74
C VAL A 70 13.52 8.30 8.56
N ASP A 71 14.00 9.53 8.64
CA ASP A 71 13.40 10.65 9.40
C ASP A 71 13.32 11.92 8.51
N ARG A 72 12.86 13.03 9.07
CA ARG A 72 12.85 14.37 8.43
C ARG A 72 12.14 14.35 7.07
N TRP A 73 10.92 13.86 7.05
CA TRP A 73 10.07 13.80 5.87
C TRP A 73 9.71 15.20 5.37
N GLN A 74 9.70 15.36 4.05
CA GLN A 74 9.38 16.63 3.38
C GLN A 74 8.17 16.47 2.43
N TYR A 75 7.51 17.59 2.12
CA TYR A 75 6.45 17.61 1.12
C TYR A 75 7.00 17.16 -0.25
N GLY A 76 6.33 16.18 -0.86
CA GLY A 76 6.77 15.59 -2.12
C GLY A 76 7.71 14.38 -1.97
N ASP A 77 8.11 14.01 -0.75
CA ASP A 77 8.88 12.79 -0.53
C ASP A 77 8.11 11.53 -0.93
N SER A 78 8.75 10.67 -1.71
CA SER A 78 8.26 9.31 -1.97
C SER A 78 8.80 8.35 -0.91
N ALA A 79 7.91 7.68 -0.16
CA ALA A 79 8.32 6.71 0.85
C ALA A 79 9.18 5.58 0.26
N VAL A 80 8.73 4.97 -0.84
CA VAL A 80 9.50 3.94 -1.57
C VAL A 80 10.79 4.50 -2.14
N GLY A 81 10.76 5.73 -2.69
CA GLY A 81 11.94 6.38 -3.25
C GLY A 81 13.02 6.63 -2.20
N ARG A 82 12.65 7.19 -1.05
CA ARG A 82 13.57 7.39 0.08
C ARG A 82 14.06 6.07 0.66
N HIS A 83 13.19 5.08 0.77
CA HIS A 83 13.59 3.73 1.20
C HIS A 83 14.66 3.16 0.27
N ARG A 84 14.46 3.18 -1.05
CA ARG A 84 15.43 2.69 -2.03
C ARG A 84 16.74 3.48 -2.00
N LYS A 85 16.68 4.79 -1.76
CA LYS A 85 17.88 5.64 -1.63
C LYS A 85 18.72 5.28 -0.40
N VAL A 86 18.06 5.02 0.74
CA VAL A 86 18.74 4.71 2.01
C VAL A 86 19.21 3.25 2.06
N SER A 87 18.40 2.32 1.55
CA SER A 87 18.71 0.88 1.53
C SER A 87 18.34 0.28 0.17
N PRO A 88 19.22 0.40 -0.84
CA PRO A 88 18.95 -0.10 -2.20
C PRO A 88 18.86 -1.62 -2.28
N ASN A 89 19.45 -2.32 -1.30
CA ASN A 89 19.45 -3.79 -1.23
C ASN A 89 18.33 -4.35 -0.34
N CYS A 90 17.37 -3.53 0.09
CA CYS A 90 16.25 -3.98 0.91
C CYS A 90 15.42 -5.06 0.18
N ARG A 91 15.29 -6.24 0.80
CA ARG A 91 14.56 -7.37 0.21
C ARG A 91 13.09 -7.05 -0.08
N PHE A 92 12.45 -6.27 0.81
CA PHE A 92 11.07 -5.82 0.62
C PHE A 92 10.92 -4.90 -0.61
N ILE A 93 11.81 -3.92 -0.77
CA ILE A 93 11.78 -2.97 -1.90
C ILE A 93 12.12 -3.62 -3.24
N ASN A 94 12.93 -4.68 -3.21
CA ASN A 94 13.34 -5.43 -4.38
C ASN A 94 12.38 -6.59 -4.74
N GLY A 95 11.25 -6.73 -4.04
CA GLY A 95 10.19 -7.68 -4.41
C GLY A 95 10.37 -9.11 -3.89
N PHE A 96 11.43 -9.39 -3.12
CA PHE A 96 11.69 -10.75 -2.59
C PHE A 96 10.66 -11.26 -1.57
N TYR A 97 9.73 -10.40 -1.10
CA TYR A 97 8.65 -10.81 -0.20
C TYR A 97 7.39 -11.31 -0.92
N LEU A 98 7.22 -11.04 -2.22
CA LEU A 98 6.08 -11.55 -3.01
C LEU A 98 6.29 -13.01 -3.45
N GLU A 99 7.55 -13.42 -3.61
CA GLU A 99 7.91 -14.75 -4.10
C GLU A 99 7.75 -15.85 -3.02
N ASN A 100 7.88 -15.48 -1.74
CA ASN A 100 7.72 -16.42 -0.62
C ASN A 100 6.25 -16.80 -0.33
N SER A 101 5.28 -15.99 -0.76
CA SER A 101 3.85 -16.29 -0.62
C SER A 101 3.28 -17.15 -1.76
N ALA A 102 4.02 -17.34 -2.86
CA ALA A 102 3.53 -18.00 -4.08
C ALA A 102 3.92 -19.49 -4.20
N THR A 103 4.73 -20.04 -3.30
CA THR A 103 5.24 -21.43 -3.40
C THR A 103 4.35 -22.50 -2.78
N GLN A 104 3.13 -22.16 -2.35
CA GLN A 104 2.10 -23.14 -1.97
C GLN A 104 0.88 -23.11 -2.90
N SER A 105 1.04 -23.50 -4.18
CA SER A 105 -0.02 -24.19 -4.96
C SER A 105 0.48 -24.63 -6.35
N THR A 106 0.78 -25.93 -6.41
CA THR A 106 0.56 -26.91 -7.50
C THR A 106 0.75 -26.54 -8.99
N ASN A 107 1.52 -27.40 -9.66
CA ASN A 107 1.75 -27.50 -11.11
C ASN A 107 0.47 -27.53 -11.98
N SER A 108 0.41 -26.70 -13.03
CA SER A 108 0.14 -27.09 -14.43
C SER A 108 0.18 -25.85 -15.32
N GLY A 109 0.77 -26.01 -16.51
CA GLY A 109 1.14 -24.91 -17.39
C GLY A 109 0.00 -24.20 -18.11
N ILE A 110 0.47 -23.19 -18.87
CA ILE A 110 -0.19 -22.54 -20.02
C ILE A 110 -1.07 -21.31 -19.66
N GLN A 111 -0.34 -20.18 -19.63
CA GLN A 111 -0.60 -18.82 -20.16
C GLN A 111 -1.59 -17.83 -19.52
N ASN A 112 -1.03 -16.62 -19.38
CA ASN A 112 -1.60 -15.28 -19.49
C ASN A 112 -2.21 -14.66 -18.23
N GLY A 113 -1.44 -13.72 -17.67
CA GLY A 113 -1.88 -12.74 -16.68
C GLY A 113 -0.83 -11.66 -16.54
N GLN A 114 -0.86 -10.70 -17.45
CA GLN A 114 -0.02 -9.50 -17.44
C GLN A 114 -0.22 -8.71 -16.14
N TYR A 115 0.76 -8.72 -15.22
CA TYR A 115 0.89 -7.63 -14.26
C TYR A 115 1.62 -6.49 -14.97
N LYS A 116 0.85 -5.48 -15.32
CA LYS A 116 1.27 -4.31 -16.08
C LYS A 116 2.24 -3.47 -15.25
N VAL A 117 3.50 -3.47 -15.66
CA VAL A 117 4.52 -2.50 -15.21
C VAL A 117 4.19 -1.17 -15.87
N GLU A 118 3.85 -0.14 -15.09
CA GLU A 118 3.75 1.24 -15.61
C GLU A 118 5.03 2.02 -15.27
N ASN A 119 5.91 2.05 -16.28
CA ASN A 119 7.06 2.95 -16.39
C ASN A 119 6.56 4.33 -16.78
N TYR A 120 6.88 5.36 -15.99
CA TYR A 120 6.64 6.76 -16.35
C TYR A 120 7.91 7.35 -16.97
N LEU A 121 7.94 7.41 -18.32
CA LEU A 121 8.72 8.40 -19.05
C LEU A 121 8.02 8.75 -20.37
N GLY A 122 7.43 9.94 -20.42
CA GLY A 122 7.39 10.79 -21.62
C GLY A 122 6.32 10.52 -22.69
N SER A 123 5.27 11.37 -22.65
CA SER A 123 4.60 11.98 -23.82
C SER A 123 3.63 11.16 -24.68
N ARG A 124 2.34 11.29 -24.38
CA ARG A 124 1.30 12.03 -25.17
C ARG A 124 -0.08 11.52 -24.77
N ASP A 125 -0.90 12.46 -24.31
CA ASP A 125 -2.36 12.52 -24.27
C ASP A 125 -3.12 11.19 -24.42
N HIS A 126 -3.88 10.78 -23.40
CA HIS A 126 -5.27 10.30 -23.55
C HIS A 126 -5.83 9.94 -22.16
N PHE A 127 -6.73 10.79 -21.67
CA PHE A 127 -7.63 10.51 -20.53
C PHE A 127 -8.46 9.26 -20.83
N ALA A 128 -8.25 8.18 -20.07
CA ALA A 128 -9.09 6.99 -20.15
C ALA A 128 -10.19 7.08 -19.09
N LEU A 129 -11.39 7.35 -19.58
CA LEU A 129 -12.65 7.30 -18.84
C LEU A 129 -12.89 5.88 -18.32
N ASP A 130 -13.12 5.79 -17.01
CA ASP A 130 -14.03 4.82 -16.42
C ASP A 130 -15.36 4.94 -17.19
N ARG A 131 -15.68 3.94 -18.02
CA ARG A 131 -16.85 3.95 -18.90
C ARG A 131 -17.87 2.94 -18.37
N PRO A 132 -18.91 3.37 -17.64
CA PRO A 132 -20.09 2.54 -17.40
C PRO A 132 -20.69 2.12 -18.74
N SER A 133 -21.47 1.03 -18.78
CA SER A 133 -22.15 0.62 -20.03
C SER A 133 -22.95 1.79 -20.59
N GLU A 134 -22.41 2.44 -21.62
CA GLU A 134 -23.03 3.62 -22.19
C GLU A 134 -24.37 3.22 -22.80
N THR A 135 -25.44 3.87 -22.36
CA THR A 135 -26.74 3.64 -22.97
C THR A 135 -26.74 4.26 -24.37
N HIS A 136 -27.60 3.75 -25.26
CA HIS A 136 -27.74 4.34 -26.60
C HIS A 136 -28.05 5.86 -26.53
N ALA A 137 -28.75 6.31 -25.49
CA ALA A 137 -29.01 7.73 -25.25
C ALA A 137 -27.72 8.53 -24.98
N ASP A 138 -26.79 8.00 -24.17
CA ASP A 138 -25.51 8.67 -23.88
C ASP A 138 -24.64 8.80 -25.14
N TYR A 139 -24.64 7.77 -25.98
CA TYR A 139 -23.96 7.80 -27.26
C TYR A 139 -24.53 8.92 -28.16
N LEU A 140 -25.85 9.00 -28.30
CA LEU A 140 -26.50 10.03 -29.14
C LEU A 140 -26.25 11.46 -28.64
N LEU A 141 -26.22 11.67 -27.33
CA LEU A 141 -25.86 12.97 -26.74
C LEU A 141 -24.41 13.35 -27.07
N ARG A 142 -23.49 12.39 -26.95
CA ARG A 142 -22.06 12.62 -27.20
C ARG A 142 -21.74 12.83 -28.69
N THR A 143 -22.38 12.10 -29.59
CA THR A 143 -22.15 12.24 -31.04
C THR A 143 -22.95 13.37 -31.67
N GLY A 144 -23.80 14.06 -30.89
CA GLY A 144 -24.67 15.12 -31.41
C GLY A 144 -25.74 14.61 -32.38
N GLN A 145 -26.11 13.33 -32.27
CA GLN A 145 -27.13 12.70 -33.12
C GLN A 145 -28.55 12.78 -32.51
N VAL A 146 -28.78 13.72 -31.60
CA VAL A 146 -30.11 14.00 -31.07
C VAL A 146 -30.97 14.64 -32.17
N VAL A 147 -32.10 14.00 -32.49
CA VAL A 147 -33.11 14.57 -33.38
C VAL A 147 -34.15 15.28 -32.53
N ASP A 148 -34.38 16.56 -32.79
CA ASP A 148 -35.54 17.27 -32.25
C ASP A 148 -36.79 16.70 -32.92
N ILE A 149 -37.69 16.09 -32.14
CA ILE A 149 -38.92 15.50 -32.65
C ILE A 149 -40.03 16.55 -32.79
N SER A 150 -39.77 17.81 -32.45
CA SER A 150 -40.73 18.89 -32.61
C SER A 150 -40.70 19.46 -34.04
N ASP A 151 -41.54 18.90 -34.91
CA ASP A 151 -41.91 19.50 -36.20
C ASP A 151 -42.78 20.77 -36.02
N THR A 152 -42.43 21.64 -35.07
CA THR A 152 -43.08 22.94 -34.89
C THR A 152 -42.27 24.01 -35.60
N ILE A 153 -42.70 24.33 -36.82
CA ILE A 153 -42.36 25.56 -37.54
C ILE A 153 -42.78 26.74 -36.64
N TYR A 154 -41.81 27.44 -36.06
CA TYR A 154 -42.08 28.69 -35.36
C TYR A 154 -42.55 29.75 -36.37
N PRO A 155 -43.72 30.39 -36.16
CA PRO A 155 -44.15 31.48 -37.03
C PRO A 155 -43.23 32.70 -36.82
N ARG A 156 -42.92 33.36 -37.94
CA ARG A 156 -42.14 34.60 -38.00
C ARG A 156 -42.91 35.79 -37.44
#